data_AF-X1MCM5-F1
#
_entry.id   AF-X1MCM5-F1
#
_cell.length_a   1.000
_cell.length_b   1.000
_cell.length_c   1.000
_cell.angle_alpha   90.00
_cell.angle_beta   90.00
_cell.angle_gamma   90.00
#
_symmetry.space_group_name_H-M   'P 1'
#
loop_
_entity.id
_entity.type
_entity.pdbx_description
1 polymer ?
#
loop_
_entity_poly.entity_id
_entity_poly.type
_entity_poly.pdbx_seq_one_letter_code
_entity_poly.pdbx_strand_id
1 'polypeptide(L)'
;MSVGSDEWALAEPHAANEPMGVAQGIYPGRVVWVHDPDATDWEGPGDGHPWESSHTSLPRVSEMISRSIRELTGANSDTVAWDKLFRYFNKTRGKGDAGYKRGEKIVIKVNFVGFIWTHGGVDSDNYSLESKRDYMNTSPQMLIALLRQLVNTVGAKEADIAIFDSLAYFANDYYNLFRKEFPNLRCIDHTGKFGRIKSK
;
A
#
# COMPACT_ATOMS: atom_id res chain seq x y z
N MET A 1 -44.30 4.57 -23.09
CA MET A 1 -42.92 4.14 -23.39
C MET A 1 -42.70 2.82 -22.66
N SER A 2 -42.49 1.74 -23.41
CA SER A 2 -42.22 0.40 -22.88
C SER A 2 -40.79 0.39 -22.35
N VAL A 3 -40.62 0.14 -21.05
CA VAL A 3 -39.30 -0.18 -20.49
C VAL A 3 -39.01 -1.61 -20.96
N GLY A 4 -38.03 -1.75 -21.86
CA GLY A 4 -37.54 -3.06 -22.27
C GLY A 4 -37.04 -3.80 -21.04
N SER A 5 -37.54 -5.01 -20.83
CA SER A 5 -37.00 -5.95 -19.86
C SER A 5 -35.64 -6.40 -20.38
N ASP A 6 -34.58 -5.67 -20.05
CA ASP A 6 -33.22 -6.17 -20.27
C ASP A 6 -33.05 -7.41 -19.39
N GLU A 7 -33.00 -8.55 -20.06
CA GLU A 7 -32.77 -9.85 -19.47
C GLU A 7 -31.34 -9.86 -18.92
N TRP A 8 -31.21 -9.94 -17.60
CA TRP A 8 -29.91 -10.03 -16.95
C TRP A 8 -29.31 -11.38 -17.33
N ALA A 9 -28.37 -11.39 -18.27
CA ALA A 9 -27.63 -12.59 -18.61
C ALA A 9 -26.88 -13.07 -17.35
N LEU A 10 -27.24 -14.26 -16.87
CA LEU A 10 -26.45 -14.94 -15.84
C LEU A 10 -25.07 -15.23 -16.41
N ALA A 11 -24.02 -14.98 -15.62
CA ALA A 11 -22.68 -15.37 -15.99
C ALA A 11 -22.64 -16.89 -16.22
N GLU A 12 -21.95 -17.32 -17.27
CA GLU A 12 -21.70 -18.73 -17.53
C GLU A 12 -21.09 -19.40 -16.29
N PRO A 13 -21.52 -20.63 -15.92
CA PRO A 13 -20.95 -21.34 -14.79
C PRO A 13 -19.44 -21.53 -14.98
N HIS A 14 -18.63 -20.93 -14.10
CA HIS A 14 -17.20 -21.18 -14.10
C HIS A 14 -16.92 -22.57 -13.54
N ALA A 15 -16.20 -23.41 -14.29
CA ALA A 15 -15.75 -24.71 -13.82
C ALA A 15 -14.87 -24.55 -12.58
N ALA A 16 -15.16 -25.33 -11.54
CA ALA A 16 -14.44 -25.26 -10.28
C ALA A 16 -12.96 -25.68 -10.47
N ASN A 17 -12.04 -24.86 -9.96
CA ASN A 17 -10.59 -25.12 -9.98
C ASN A 17 -9.99 -25.26 -11.39
N GLU A 18 -10.59 -24.66 -12.42
CA GLU A 18 -9.95 -24.47 -13.72
C GLU A 18 -9.35 -23.05 -13.78
N PRO A 19 -8.02 -22.90 -13.58
CA PRO A 19 -7.41 -21.57 -13.58
C PRO A 19 -7.56 -20.93 -14.95
N MET A 20 -8.14 -19.73 -14.99
CA MET A 20 -8.25 -18.94 -16.21
C MET A 20 -7.03 -18.03 -16.36
N GLY A 21 -6.49 -17.95 -17.58
CA GLY A 21 -5.38 -17.06 -17.95
C GLY A 21 -4.00 -17.70 -17.87
N VAL A 22 -2.96 -16.88 -18.03
CA VAL A 22 -1.55 -17.31 -18.02
C VAL A 22 -0.90 -16.86 -16.72
N ALA A 23 -0.47 -17.81 -15.89
CA ALA A 23 0.18 -17.55 -14.61
C ALA A 23 1.44 -16.66 -14.77
N GLN A 24 1.56 -15.64 -13.92
CA GLN A 24 2.68 -14.68 -13.90
C GLN A 24 3.41 -14.71 -12.55
N GLY A 25 4.58 -14.07 -12.49
CA GLY A 25 5.42 -13.95 -11.29
C GLY A 25 6.75 -14.68 -11.41
N ILE A 26 7.62 -14.48 -10.39
CA ILE A 26 8.88 -15.24 -10.23
C ILE A 26 8.61 -16.73 -10.10
N TYR A 27 7.53 -17.08 -9.38
CA TYR A 27 6.92 -18.41 -9.37
C TYR A 27 5.52 -18.25 -9.95
N PRO A 28 5.28 -18.69 -11.20
CA PRO A 28 4.02 -18.47 -11.88
C PRO A 28 2.81 -18.91 -11.05
N GLY A 29 1.90 -17.97 -10.77
CA GLY A 29 0.65 -18.24 -10.06
C GLY A 29 0.76 -18.31 -8.53
N ARG A 30 1.95 -18.06 -7.95
CA ARG A 30 2.12 -18.02 -6.50
C ARG A 30 1.40 -16.81 -5.89
N VAL A 31 0.59 -17.08 -4.87
CA VAL A 31 -0.01 -16.09 -3.98
C VAL A 31 0.46 -16.39 -2.56
N VAL A 32 0.79 -15.36 -1.79
CA VAL A 32 1.21 -15.46 -0.39
C VAL A 32 0.27 -14.63 0.46
N TRP A 33 -0.17 -15.22 1.57
CA TRP A 33 -0.95 -14.56 2.60
C TRP A 33 -0.23 -14.75 3.93
N VAL A 34 0.00 -13.65 4.63
CA VAL A 34 0.58 -13.67 5.98
C VAL A 34 -0.42 -13.05 6.94
N HIS A 35 -0.62 -13.73 8.06
CA HIS A 35 -1.49 -13.31 9.15
C HIS A 35 -0.73 -13.49 10.47
N ASP A 36 -0.71 -12.46 11.30
CA ASP A 36 -0.27 -12.51 12.69
C ASP A 36 -1.44 -12.01 13.56
N PRO A 37 -2.07 -12.88 14.37
CA PRO A 37 -3.22 -12.50 15.19
C PRO A 37 -2.87 -11.47 16.26
N ASP A 38 -1.59 -11.34 16.63
CA ASP A 38 -1.14 -10.37 17.63
C ASP A 38 -0.70 -9.04 17.00
N ALA A 39 -0.86 -8.87 15.67
CA ALA A 39 -0.48 -7.64 14.99
C ALA A 39 -1.33 -6.45 15.42
N THR A 40 -2.54 -6.71 15.91
CA THR A 40 -3.41 -5.71 16.51
C THR A 40 -4.17 -6.27 17.71
N ASP A 41 -4.41 -5.42 18.71
CA ASP A 41 -5.18 -5.74 19.92
C ASP A 41 -6.45 -4.89 20.08
N TRP A 42 -6.85 -4.16 19.03
CA TRP A 42 -8.01 -3.25 19.06
C TRP A 42 -9.31 -3.99 19.42
N GLU A 43 -9.93 -3.61 20.55
CA GLU A 43 -11.15 -4.27 21.05
C GLU A 43 -12.45 -3.77 20.39
N GLY A 44 -12.35 -2.74 19.54
CA GLY A 44 -13.49 -2.19 18.79
C GLY A 44 -13.89 -0.78 19.24
N PRO A 45 -15.09 -0.32 18.86
CA PRO A 45 -15.55 1.04 19.18
C PRO A 45 -15.51 1.33 20.68
N GLY A 46 -14.79 2.39 21.06
CA GLY A 46 -14.56 2.79 22.45
C GLY A 46 -13.11 2.60 22.91
N ASP A 47 -12.33 1.80 22.18
CA ASP A 47 -10.92 1.53 22.42
C ASP A 47 -10.03 2.23 21.36
N GLY A 48 -10.10 3.56 21.29
CA GLY A 48 -9.33 4.32 20.29
C GLY A 48 -9.65 3.91 18.84
N HIS A 49 -8.61 3.81 18.01
CA HIS A 49 -8.72 3.45 16.59
C HIS A 49 -7.73 2.33 16.20
N PRO A 50 -8.11 1.39 15.30
CA PRO A 50 -7.29 0.22 15.00
C PRO A 50 -5.94 0.58 14.34
N TRP A 51 -5.87 1.74 13.66
CA TRP A 51 -4.66 2.22 13.00
C TRP A 51 -3.71 3.00 13.90
N GLU A 52 -4.08 3.27 15.16
CA GLU A 52 -3.20 3.97 16.09
C GLU A 52 -1.98 3.12 16.47
N SER A 53 -0.89 3.77 16.86
CA SER A 53 0.33 3.08 17.26
C SER A 53 0.20 2.32 18.59
N SER A 54 -0.82 2.65 19.39
CA SER A 54 -1.19 1.88 20.59
C SER A 54 -1.77 0.51 20.23
N HIS A 55 -2.45 0.39 19.10
CA HIS A 55 -3.21 -0.80 18.74
C HIS A 55 -2.61 -1.65 17.62
N THR A 56 -1.87 -1.08 16.68
CA THR A 56 -1.20 -1.85 15.63
C THR A 56 0.31 -1.90 15.88
N SER A 57 0.81 -3.12 16.12
CA SER A 57 2.22 -3.38 16.43
C SER A 57 3.11 -3.29 15.20
N LEU A 58 3.85 -2.19 15.08
CA LEU A 58 4.80 -1.98 13.97
C LEU A 58 5.87 -3.09 13.84
N PRO A 59 6.46 -3.64 14.92
CA PRO A 59 7.39 -4.76 14.79
C PRO A 59 6.76 -6.00 14.16
N ARG A 60 5.55 -6.38 14.58
CA ARG A 60 4.85 -7.55 14.03
C ARG A 60 4.46 -7.34 12.58
N VAL A 61 3.91 -6.17 12.26
CA VAL A 61 3.62 -5.75 10.88
C VAL A 61 4.89 -5.76 10.00
N SER A 62 6.03 -5.34 10.54
CA SER A 62 7.31 -5.36 9.81
C SER A 62 7.75 -6.79 9.49
N GLU A 63 7.59 -7.72 10.42
CA GLU A 63 7.85 -9.15 10.18
C GLU A 63 6.88 -9.73 9.16
N MET A 64 5.59 -9.36 9.22
CA MET A 64 4.61 -9.80 8.22
C MET A 64 5.01 -9.37 6.81
N ILE A 65 5.49 -8.13 6.63
CA ILE A 65 5.99 -7.64 5.34
C ILE A 65 7.24 -8.41 4.90
N SER A 66 8.23 -8.58 5.79
CA SER A 66 9.47 -9.34 5.49
C SER A 66 9.16 -10.78 5.06
N ARG A 67 8.33 -11.48 5.84
CA ARG A 67 7.89 -12.84 5.54
C ARG A 67 7.16 -12.90 4.20
N SER A 68 6.24 -11.96 3.93
CA SER A 68 5.48 -11.92 2.68
C SER A 68 6.38 -11.83 1.45
N ILE A 69 7.37 -10.91 1.44
CA ILE A 69 8.26 -10.75 0.28
C ILE A 69 9.21 -11.95 0.13
N ARG A 70 9.67 -12.55 1.23
CA ARG A 70 10.55 -13.72 1.20
C ARG A 70 9.84 -14.97 0.69
N GLU A 71 8.64 -15.25 1.18
CA GLU A 71 7.83 -16.37 0.69
C GLU A 71 7.42 -16.20 -0.78
N LEU A 72 7.03 -14.97 -1.17
CA LEU A 72 6.65 -14.66 -2.55
C LEU A 72 7.79 -14.93 -3.52
N THR A 73 9.01 -14.59 -3.12
CA THR A 73 10.22 -14.66 -3.96
C THR A 73 11.06 -15.92 -3.74
N GLY A 74 10.67 -16.79 -2.79
CA GLY A 74 11.45 -17.94 -2.35
C GLY A 74 12.88 -17.56 -1.95
N ALA A 75 13.03 -16.40 -1.30
CA ALA A 75 14.33 -15.86 -0.90
C ALA A 75 14.57 -16.04 0.59
N ASN A 76 15.82 -16.30 0.96
CA ASN A 76 16.20 -16.51 2.36
C ASN A 76 16.46 -15.20 3.13
N SER A 77 16.45 -14.04 2.45
CA SER A 77 16.59 -12.72 3.06
C SER A 77 15.85 -11.65 2.27
N ASP A 78 15.54 -10.54 2.94
CA ASP A 78 14.82 -9.40 2.33
C ASP A 78 15.60 -8.78 1.17
N THR A 79 16.93 -8.62 1.30
CA THR A 79 17.78 -8.07 0.23
C THR A 79 17.69 -8.90 -1.04
N VAL A 80 17.75 -10.23 -0.91
CA VAL A 80 17.63 -11.14 -2.06
C VAL A 80 16.20 -11.14 -2.60
N ALA A 81 15.18 -11.03 -1.74
CA ALA A 81 13.79 -10.93 -2.15
C ALA A 81 13.57 -9.70 -3.04
N TRP A 82 14.00 -8.52 -2.59
CA TRP A 82 13.87 -7.29 -3.36
C TRP A 82 14.66 -7.31 -4.67
N ASP A 83 15.90 -7.78 -4.67
CA ASP A 83 16.69 -7.89 -5.91
C ASP A 83 15.98 -8.77 -6.94
N LYS A 84 15.42 -9.92 -6.53
CA LYS A 84 14.61 -10.77 -7.41
C LYS A 84 13.37 -10.05 -7.94
N LEU A 85 12.65 -9.30 -7.09
CA LEU A 85 11.45 -8.54 -7.50
C LEU A 85 11.80 -7.49 -8.56
N PHE A 86 12.85 -6.70 -8.34
CA PHE A 86 13.27 -5.68 -9.31
C PHE A 86 13.77 -6.30 -10.62
N ARG A 87 14.58 -7.36 -10.56
CA ARG A 87 15.04 -8.07 -11.76
C ARG A 87 13.88 -8.63 -12.57
N TYR A 88 12.94 -9.29 -11.91
CA TYR A 88 11.75 -9.82 -12.57
C TYR A 88 10.93 -8.70 -13.23
N PHE A 89 10.65 -7.63 -12.50
CA PHE A 89 9.94 -6.46 -13.03
C PHE A 89 10.67 -5.84 -14.23
N ASN A 90 11.99 -5.62 -14.13
CA ASN A 90 12.76 -5.02 -15.21
C ASN A 90 12.83 -5.93 -16.45
N LYS A 91 13.01 -7.24 -16.27
CA LYS A 91 13.02 -8.20 -17.38
C LYS A 91 11.66 -8.23 -18.10
N THR A 92 10.56 -8.31 -17.35
CA THR A 92 9.19 -8.32 -17.92
C THR A 92 8.81 -7.01 -18.61
N ARG A 93 9.45 -5.89 -18.23
CA ARG A 93 9.28 -4.58 -18.87
C ARG A 93 10.31 -4.31 -19.99
N GLY A 94 11.11 -5.28 -20.38
CA GLY A 94 12.11 -5.14 -21.45
C GLY A 94 13.32 -4.27 -21.09
N LYS A 95 13.58 -4.05 -19.79
CA LYS A 95 14.70 -3.25 -19.27
C LYS A 95 15.95 -4.07 -18.94
N GLY A 96 15.95 -5.36 -19.27
CA GLY A 96 17.03 -6.31 -18.99
C GLY A 96 16.99 -6.90 -17.57
N ASP A 97 17.98 -7.75 -17.28
CA ASP A 97 18.13 -8.40 -15.96
C ASP A 97 18.98 -7.52 -15.03
N ALA A 98 18.33 -6.53 -14.44
CA ALA A 98 18.95 -5.62 -13.48
C ALA A 98 18.05 -5.43 -12.26
N GLY A 99 18.66 -5.43 -11.07
CA GLY A 99 18.00 -5.00 -9.84
C GLY A 99 17.79 -3.48 -9.81
N TYR A 100 17.31 -2.98 -8.66
CA TYR A 100 17.17 -1.54 -8.43
C TYR A 100 18.51 -0.81 -8.54
N LYS A 101 18.51 0.35 -9.19
CA LYS A 101 19.66 1.26 -9.23
C LYS A 101 19.36 2.50 -8.42
N ARG A 102 20.27 2.86 -7.51
CA ARG A 102 20.13 4.04 -6.65
C ARG A 102 19.90 5.30 -7.49
N GLY A 103 18.84 6.04 -7.15
CA GLY A 103 18.39 7.23 -7.90
C GLY A 103 17.17 6.96 -8.78
N GLU A 104 16.85 5.70 -9.07
CA GLU A 104 15.56 5.33 -9.66
C GLU A 104 14.43 5.69 -8.71
N LYS A 105 13.32 6.16 -9.28
CA LYS A 105 12.16 6.65 -8.54
C LYS A 105 11.17 5.52 -8.30
N ILE A 106 10.61 5.47 -7.10
CA ILE A 106 9.58 4.51 -6.71
C ILE A 106 8.31 5.28 -6.37
N VAL A 107 7.18 4.81 -6.87
CA VAL A 107 5.87 5.39 -6.58
C VAL A 107 5.00 4.32 -5.94
N ILE A 108 4.40 4.65 -4.79
CA ILE A 108 3.51 3.80 -4.02
C ILE A 108 2.12 4.44 -4.08
N LYS A 109 1.24 3.87 -4.91
CA LYS A 109 -0.18 4.21 -4.89
C LYS A 109 -0.82 3.51 -3.70
N VAL A 110 -1.38 4.28 -2.78
CA VAL A 110 -2.05 3.76 -1.59
C VAL A 110 -3.56 3.81 -1.79
N ASN A 111 -4.30 3.00 -1.05
CA ASN A 111 -5.75 3.12 -0.98
C ASN A 111 -6.15 3.84 0.32
N PHE A 112 -6.54 5.11 0.20
CA PHE A 112 -7.01 5.95 1.30
C PHE A 112 -8.48 6.33 1.10
N VAL A 113 -9.39 5.34 1.07
CA VAL A 113 -10.82 5.57 0.76
C VAL A 113 -11.47 6.56 1.72
N GLY A 114 -11.12 6.49 3.01
CA GLY A 114 -11.65 7.40 4.02
C GLY A 114 -11.21 8.85 3.81
N PHE A 115 -10.14 9.08 3.03
CA PHE A 115 -9.56 10.38 2.80
C PHE A 115 -9.96 11.01 1.46
N ILE A 116 -10.80 10.33 0.67
CA ILE A 116 -11.24 10.82 -0.64
C ILE A 116 -11.87 12.21 -0.49
N TRP A 117 -11.43 13.17 -1.29
CA TRP A 117 -11.77 14.59 -1.11
C TRP A 117 -13.27 14.89 -1.24
N THR A 118 -14.01 14.09 -2.02
CA THR A 118 -15.46 14.19 -2.16
C THR A 118 -16.25 13.51 -1.03
N HIS A 119 -15.58 12.75 -0.17
CA HIS A 119 -16.21 11.89 0.84
C HIS A 119 -16.34 12.55 2.22
N GLY A 120 -15.76 13.73 2.44
CA GLY A 120 -15.89 14.49 3.68
C GLY A 120 -15.23 13.87 4.92
N GLY A 121 -14.30 12.93 4.75
CA GLY A 121 -13.55 12.32 5.86
C GLY A 121 -12.52 13.27 6.48
N VAL A 122 -11.87 14.07 5.63
CA VAL A 122 -10.77 14.96 5.98
C VAL A 122 -11.19 16.40 5.73
N ASP A 123 -10.96 17.27 6.72
CA ASP A 123 -11.23 18.70 6.61
C ASP A 123 -10.25 19.36 5.62
N SER A 124 -10.77 20.09 4.64
CA SER A 124 -9.97 20.68 3.55
C SER A 124 -9.14 21.90 3.95
N ASP A 125 -9.46 22.51 5.09
CA ASP A 125 -8.86 23.73 5.60
C ASP A 125 -7.74 23.46 6.58
N ASN A 126 -7.78 22.34 7.32
CA ASN A 126 -6.75 22.00 8.31
C ASN A 126 -6.12 20.60 8.12
N TYR A 127 -6.70 19.72 7.29
CA TYR A 127 -6.28 18.34 7.00
C TYR A 127 -6.39 17.33 8.17
N SER A 128 -7.18 17.60 9.19
CA SER A 128 -7.53 16.61 10.22
C SER A 128 -8.51 15.57 9.69
N LEU A 129 -8.37 14.33 10.15
CA LEU A 129 -9.33 13.25 9.90
C LEU A 129 -10.51 13.37 10.87
N GLU A 130 -11.54 14.12 10.47
CA GLU A 130 -12.69 14.43 11.33
C GLU A 130 -13.74 13.32 11.37
N SER A 131 -13.88 12.56 10.28
CA SER A 131 -14.77 11.42 10.22
C SER A 131 -14.10 10.25 9.49
N LYS A 132 -14.75 9.08 9.46
CA LYS A 132 -14.22 7.90 8.76
C LYS A 132 -12.83 7.47 9.28
N ARG A 133 -12.58 7.69 10.58
CA ARG A 133 -11.32 7.35 11.25
C ARG A 133 -11.01 5.86 11.12
N ASP A 134 -12.00 5.01 11.35
CA ASP A 134 -11.83 3.55 11.25
C ASP A 134 -12.22 3.00 9.87
N TYR A 135 -12.37 3.87 8.87
CA TYR A 135 -12.78 3.47 7.53
C TYR A 135 -11.63 2.81 6.77
N MET A 136 -11.94 2.29 5.58
CA MET A 136 -11.07 1.44 4.74
C MET A 136 -9.82 2.16 4.20
N ASN A 137 -8.89 2.49 5.09
CA ASN A 137 -7.59 3.08 4.78
C ASN A 137 -6.49 2.03 4.96
N THR A 138 -5.46 2.07 4.12
CA THR A 138 -4.26 1.25 4.35
C THR A 138 -3.58 1.70 5.64
N SER A 139 -3.36 0.79 6.59
CA SER A 139 -2.72 1.10 7.89
C SER A 139 -1.38 1.84 7.72
N PRO A 140 -1.10 2.89 8.52
CA PRO A 140 0.15 3.63 8.44
C PRO A 140 1.36 2.75 8.81
N GLN A 141 1.20 1.78 9.70
CA GLN A 141 2.26 0.84 10.10
C GLN A 141 2.67 -0.06 8.92
N MET A 142 1.72 -0.54 8.11
CA MET A 142 2.01 -1.30 6.89
C MET A 142 2.86 -0.48 5.90
N LEU A 143 2.50 0.80 5.75
CA LEU A 143 3.20 1.72 4.84
C LEU A 143 4.59 2.08 5.38
N ILE A 144 4.74 2.32 6.69
CA ILE A 144 6.04 2.54 7.33
C ILE A 144 6.94 1.30 7.18
N ALA A 145 6.41 0.09 7.41
CA ALA A 145 7.16 -1.15 7.24
C ALA A 145 7.66 -1.33 5.79
N LEU A 146 6.81 -1.05 4.80
CA LEU A 146 7.20 -1.05 3.39
C LEU A 146 8.27 0.01 3.09
N LEU A 147 8.12 1.22 3.62
CA LEU A 147 9.11 2.29 3.44
C LEU A 147 10.46 1.92 4.06
N ARG A 148 10.48 1.31 5.26
CA ARG A 148 11.69 0.77 5.89
C ARG A 148 12.38 -0.25 5.00
N GLN A 149 11.63 -1.17 4.40
CA GLN A 149 12.17 -2.14 3.44
C GLN A 149 12.83 -1.44 2.25
N LEU A 150 12.16 -0.47 1.63
CA LEU A 150 12.70 0.25 0.47
C LEU A 150 13.92 1.13 0.82
N VAL A 151 13.90 1.82 1.95
CA VAL A 151 14.98 2.73 2.35
C VAL A 151 16.17 1.95 2.90
N ASN A 152 15.93 1.06 3.87
CA ASN A 152 17.00 0.42 4.64
C ASN A 152 17.52 -0.86 3.98
N THR A 153 16.65 -1.64 3.32
CA THR A 153 17.07 -2.90 2.67
C THR A 153 17.45 -2.69 1.21
N VAL A 154 16.64 -1.95 0.44
CA VAL A 154 16.90 -1.70 -0.99
C VAL A 154 17.89 -0.54 -1.20
N GLY A 155 17.99 0.38 -0.25
CA GLY A 155 18.87 1.55 -0.36
C GLY A 155 18.31 2.67 -1.24
N ALA A 156 17.00 2.72 -1.44
CA ALA A 156 16.33 3.85 -2.09
C ALA A 156 16.44 5.10 -1.21
N LYS A 157 16.65 6.28 -1.81
CA LYS A 157 16.60 7.53 -1.04
C LYS A 157 15.14 7.88 -0.77
N GLU A 158 14.82 8.35 0.42
CA GLU A 158 13.48 8.86 0.76
C GLU A 158 12.94 9.84 -0.30
N ALA A 159 13.78 10.78 -0.75
CA ALA A 159 13.43 11.78 -1.77
C ALA A 159 13.16 11.20 -3.17
N ASP A 160 13.52 9.93 -3.40
CA ASP A 160 13.25 9.19 -4.63
C ASP A 160 11.96 8.35 -4.53
N ILE A 161 11.34 8.30 -3.35
CA ILE A 161 10.09 7.58 -3.12
C ILE A 161 8.94 8.59 -3.03
N ALA A 162 7.84 8.32 -3.73
CA ALA A 162 6.58 9.03 -3.59
C ALA A 162 5.49 8.09 -3.10
N ILE A 163 4.74 8.54 -2.09
CA ILE A 163 3.54 7.88 -1.60
C ILE A 163 2.35 8.77 -1.93
N PHE A 164 1.29 8.20 -2.52
CA PHE A 164 0.18 9.01 -2.99
C PHE A 164 -1.15 8.28 -3.10
N ASP A 165 -2.21 9.09 -3.02
CA ASP A 165 -3.51 8.79 -3.57
C ASP A 165 -4.05 10.10 -4.17
N SER A 166 -4.21 10.16 -5.50
CA SER A 166 -4.58 11.39 -6.22
C SER A 166 -6.02 11.84 -5.95
N LEU A 167 -6.82 10.98 -5.33
CA LEU A 167 -8.20 11.27 -4.94
C LEU A 167 -8.32 11.70 -3.47
N ALA A 168 -7.25 11.68 -2.69
CA ALA A 168 -7.33 11.90 -1.25
C ALA A 168 -6.80 13.28 -0.82
N TYR A 169 -7.29 13.77 0.32
CA TYR A 169 -6.53 14.69 1.18
C TYR A 169 -5.69 13.85 2.13
N PHE A 170 -4.37 13.93 2.05
CA PHE A 170 -3.54 13.05 2.86
C PHE A 170 -3.55 13.53 4.32
N ALA A 171 -4.42 12.97 5.16
CA ALA A 171 -4.70 13.45 6.52
C ALA A 171 -3.45 13.62 7.39
N ASN A 172 -3.46 14.63 8.28
CA ASN A 172 -2.38 14.92 9.22
C ASN A 172 -2.06 13.75 10.15
N ASP A 173 -3.09 13.05 10.60
CA ASP A 173 -3.03 11.88 11.47
C ASP A 173 -2.06 10.82 10.94
N TYR A 174 -2.03 10.64 9.62
CA TYR A 174 -1.15 9.71 8.95
C TYR A 174 0.16 10.38 8.50
N TYR A 175 0.06 11.54 7.86
CA TYR A 175 1.20 12.28 7.34
C TYR A 175 2.29 12.53 8.39
N ASN A 176 1.88 12.92 9.61
CA ASN A 176 2.82 13.22 10.69
C ASN A 176 3.62 11.98 11.12
N LEU A 177 3.03 10.78 11.06
CA LEU A 177 3.74 9.52 11.34
C LEU A 177 4.86 9.31 10.32
N PHE A 178 4.57 9.50 9.03
CA PHE A 178 5.58 9.38 7.97
C PHE A 178 6.68 10.44 8.09
N ARG A 179 6.31 11.70 8.36
CA ARG A 179 7.28 12.80 8.46
C ARG A 179 8.25 12.68 9.62
N LYS A 180 7.84 12.01 10.71
CA LYS A 180 8.70 11.76 11.87
C LYS A 180 9.88 10.84 11.51
N GLU A 181 9.66 9.86 10.63
CA GLU A 181 10.68 8.87 10.27
C GLU A 181 11.34 9.13 8.91
N PHE A 182 10.57 9.60 7.93
CA PHE A 182 11.02 9.84 6.55
C PHE A 182 10.77 11.30 6.15
N PRO A 183 11.52 12.26 6.71
CA PRO A 183 11.28 13.69 6.50
C PRO A 183 11.45 14.12 5.03
N ASN A 184 12.13 13.35 4.18
CA ASN A 184 12.32 13.67 2.77
C ASN A 184 11.36 12.91 1.83
N LEU A 185 10.44 12.10 2.38
CA LEU A 185 9.45 11.37 1.60
C LEU A 185 8.51 12.31 0.85
N ARG A 186 8.27 12.02 -0.43
CA ARG A 186 7.34 12.81 -1.25
C ARG A 186 5.90 12.33 -1.00
N CYS A 187 5.19 13.02 -0.13
CA CYS A 187 3.77 12.77 0.10
C CYS A 187 2.94 13.60 -0.90
N ILE A 188 2.20 12.93 -1.78
CA ILE A 188 1.42 13.55 -2.84
C ILE A 188 -0.07 13.30 -2.58
N ASP A 189 -0.90 14.31 -2.78
CA ASP A 189 -2.35 14.21 -2.61
C ASP A 189 -3.10 15.09 -3.62
N HIS A 190 -4.43 15.16 -3.51
CA HIS A 190 -5.28 15.88 -4.47
C HIS A 190 -4.94 17.38 -4.60
N THR A 191 -4.61 18.07 -3.51
CA THR A 191 -4.54 19.55 -3.49
C THR A 191 -3.16 20.11 -3.16
N GLY A 192 -2.32 19.39 -2.41
CA GLY A 192 -0.94 19.77 -2.11
C GLY A 192 -0.81 20.90 -1.09
N LYS A 193 -1.53 20.85 0.03
CA LYS A 193 -1.36 21.80 1.16
C LYS A 193 -0.45 21.23 2.25
N PHE A 194 -0.04 22.08 3.20
CA PHE A 194 0.63 21.67 4.45
C PHE A 194 1.85 20.75 4.24
N GLY A 195 2.69 21.06 3.25
CA GLY A 195 3.90 20.30 2.93
C GLY A 195 3.70 19.08 2.03
N ARG A 196 2.47 18.74 1.63
CA ARG A 196 2.20 17.74 0.58
C ARG A 196 2.34 18.36 -0.79
N ILE A 197 2.55 17.51 -1.79
CA ILE A 197 2.70 17.89 -3.19
C ILE A 197 1.36 17.65 -3.90
N LYS A 198 0.93 18.61 -4.71
CA LYS A 198 -0.30 18.46 -5.50
C LYS A 198 -0.13 17.43 -6.61
N SER A 199 -1.08 16.51 -6.73
CA SER A 199 -1.19 15.58 -7.86
C SER A 199 -1.47 16.35 -9.16
N LYS A 200 -0.81 15.95 -10.25
CA LYS A 200 -0.96 16.58 -11.57
C LYS A 200 -1.92 15.79 -12.44
#